data_AF-B3S8S8-F1
#
_entry.id   AF-B3S8S8-F1
#
_cell.length_a   1.000
_cell.length_b   1.000
_cell.length_c   1.000
_cell.angle_alpha   90.00
_cell.angle_beta   90.00
_cell.angle_gamma   90.00
#
_symmetry.space_group_name_H-M   'P 1'
#
loop_
_entity.id
_entity.type
_entity.pdbx_description
1 polymer ?
#
loop_
_entity_poly.entity_id
_entity_poly.type
_entity_poly.pdbx_seq_one_letter_code
_entity_poly.pdbx_strand_id
1 'polypeptide(L)'
;SLNPIRQEDALSILGFEKPFNEIHFGPFTGNATLMRWFRKLCIFFGVKGRCSYFYKPHGAGKTSGVTADCALELLQTGLRSSNCAFIYHCNNHYMCPIGYEVVPQSAEHAYSDVTSGVYNEDERKSWILVGDTSKKQPGIHCIPWEEIVKDLNTQMPYLYDVRRRYKGIKKLNTSKEGGNIHCLMIFRKCSTRCSDVAKQVLQPIQDSGSNIDDNILKVNFNSVQEDTTTELIDLDI
;
A
#
# COMPACT_ATOMS: atom_id res chain seq x y z
N SER A 1 18.80 -13.47 1.18
CA SER A 1 18.01 -12.33 1.72
C SER A 1 18.81 -11.70 2.85
N LEU A 2 18.58 -10.43 3.18
CA LEU A 2 19.16 -9.85 4.41
C LEU A 2 18.39 -10.39 5.63
N ASN A 3 19.07 -10.49 6.76
CA ASN A 3 18.41 -10.79 8.03
C ASN A 3 17.53 -9.62 8.47
N PRO A 4 16.40 -9.88 9.16
CA PRO A 4 15.64 -8.83 9.83
C PRO A 4 16.55 -8.02 10.76
N ILE A 5 16.42 -6.69 10.72
CA ILE A 5 17.16 -5.78 11.59
C ILE A 5 16.31 -5.44 12.81
N ARG A 6 16.96 -5.20 13.95
CA ARG A 6 16.27 -4.69 15.14
C ARG A 6 15.94 -3.21 14.96
N GLN A 7 14.93 -2.74 15.69
CA GLN A 7 14.54 -1.33 15.66
C GLN A 7 15.69 -0.43 16.13
N GLU A 8 16.40 -0.84 17.18
CA GLU A 8 17.52 -0.11 17.78
C GLU A 8 18.69 0.05 16.79
N ASP A 9 18.96 -0.99 16.01
CA ASP A 9 20.01 -0.97 14.99
C ASP A 9 19.62 0.01 13.87
N ALA A 10 18.36 -0.03 13.42
CA ALA A 10 17.86 0.91 12.44
C ALA A 10 17.94 2.37 12.94
N LEU A 11 17.60 2.63 14.21
CA LEU A 11 17.71 3.97 14.81
C LEU A 11 19.16 4.46 14.86
N SER A 12 20.09 3.59 15.25
CA SER A 12 21.53 3.89 15.26
C SER A 12 22.03 4.27 13.86
N ILE A 13 21.66 3.50 12.84
CA ILE A 13 22.01 3.76 11.43
C ILE A 13 21.44 5.11 10.94
N LEU A 14 20.24 5.47 11.41
CA LEU A 14 19.59 6.73 11.06
C LEU A 14 20.18 7.95 11.77
N GLY A 15 21.12 7.75 12.70
CA GLY A 15 21.83 8.79 13.43
C GLY A 15 21.18 9.16 14.77
N PHE A 16 20.35 8.28 15.34
CA PHE A 16 19.80 8.47 16.67
C PHE A 16 20.71 7.85 17.72
N GLU A 17 20.78 8.49 18.88
CA GLU A 17 21.55 8.03 20.03
C GLU A 17 20.64 7.45 21.11
N LYS A 18 21.22 6.60 21.96
CA LYS A 18 20.54 6.07 23.14
C LYS A 18 20.32 7.20 24.17
N PRO A 19 19.29 7.12 25.01
CA PRO A 19 18.32 6.02 25.13
C PRO A 19 17.16 6.12 24.12
N PHE A 20 16.92 5.05 23.35
CA PHE A 20 15.96 5.07 22.23
C PHE A 20 14.50 5.29 22.64
N ASN A 21 14.14 4.91 23.87
CA ASN A 21 12.80 5.09 24.45
C ASN A 21 12.48 6.54 24.80
N GLU A 22 13.49 7.43 24.82
CA GLU A 22 13.32 8.86 25.10
C GLU A 22 13.28 9.70 23.82
N ILE A 23 13.41 9.08 22.64
CA ILE A 23 13.35 9.80 21.37
C ILE A 23 11.93 10.30 21.14
N HIS A 24 11.79 11.61 21.18
CA HIS A 24 10.58 12.30 20.76
C HIS A 24 10.61 12.53 19.25
N PHE A 25 9.98 11.62 18.51
CA PHE A 25 9.64 11.83 17.11
C PHE A 25 8.56 12.92 17.02
N GLY A 26 9.00 14.18 17.08
CA GLY A 26 8.14 15.35 17.03
C GLY A 26 7.43 15.51 15.69
N PRO A 27 6.73 16.64 15.46
CA PRO A 27 5.96 16.90 14.24
C PRO A 27 6.79 16.89 12.94
N PHE A 28 8.12 16.90 13.04
CA PHE A 28 9.06 16.81 11.92
C PHE A 28 9.12 15.39 11.29
N THR A 29 8.65 14.36 11.97
CA THR A 29 8.73 12.97 11.52
C THR A 29 7.50 12.55 10.70
N GLY A 30 7.29 13.21 9.56
CA GLY A 30 6.18 12.90 8.64
C GLY A 30 6.51 11.83 7.58
N ASN A 31 5.54 11.56 6.69
CA ASN A 31 5.65 10.57 5.60
C ASN A 31 6.94 10.69 4.77
N ALA A 32 7.36 11.92 4.45
CA ALA A 32 8.58 12.19 3.68
C ALA A 32 9.84 11.77 4.45
N THR A 33 9.86 11.98 5.77
CA THR A 33 10.96 11.56 6.65
C THR A 33 11.06 10.03 6.68
N LEU A 34 9.94 9.32 6.77
CA LEU A 34 9.90 7.85 6.73
C LEU A 34 10.46 7.31 5.40
N MET A 35 10.04 7.87 4.27
CA MET A 35 10.58 7.51 2.95
C MET A 35 12.09 7.82 2.84
N ARG A 36 12.57 8.91 3.44
CA ARG A 36 14.00 9.24 3.50
C ARG A 36 14.78 8.25 4.36
N TRP A 37 14.23 7.82 5.49
CA TRP A 37 14.84 6.80 6.35
C TRP A 37 14.97 5.46 5.62
N PHE A 38 13.93 5.03 4.90
CA PHE A 38 14.01 3.84 4.06
C PHE A 38 15.17 3.94 3.05
N ARG A 39 15.31 5.07 2.34
CA ARG A 39 16.43 5.30 1.42
C ARG A 39 17.79 5.23 2.13
N LYS A 40 17.93 5.85 3.31
CA LYS A 40 19.17 5.77 4.11
C LYS A 40 19.50 4.33 4.49
N LEU A 41 18.52 3.55 4.92
CA LEU A 41 18.69 2.13 5.25
C LEU A 41 19.09 1.32 4.00
N CYS A 42 18.45 1.55 2.85
CA CYS A 42 18.83 0.91 1.59
C CYS A 42 20.30 1.21 1.22
N ILE A 43 20.74 2.47 1.35
CA ILE A 43 22.12 2.87 1.10
C ILE A 43 23.08 2.16 2.07
N PHE A 44 22.76 2.17 3.36
CA PHE A 44 23.58 1.53 4.40
C PHE A 44 23.79 0.04 4.14
N PHE A 45 22.73 -0.68 3.74
CA PHE A 45 22.81 -2.12 3.43
C PHE A 45 23.22 -2.44 1.99
N GLY A 46 23.52 -1.43 1.16
CA GLY A 46 23.92 -1.64 -0.24
C GLY A 46 22.83 -2.25 -1.13
N VAL A 47 21.54 -2.07 -0.77
CA VAL A 47 20.40 -2.63 -1.52
C VAL A 47 19.64 -1.56 -2.30
N LYS A 48 19.01 -1.94 -3.41
CA LYS A 48 18.13 -1.05 -4.18
C LYS A 48 16.67 -1.23 -3.76
N GLY A 49 16.09 -0.16 -3.25
CA GLY A 49 14.67 -0.08 -2.93
C GLY A 49 14.05 1.20 -3.47
N ARG A 50 12.74 1.18 -3.72
CA ARG A 50 11.95 2.36 -4.06
C ARG A 50 10.78 2.50 -3.09
N CYS A 51 10.44 3.74 -2.77
CA CYS A 51 9.26 4.04 -1.97
C CYS A 51 8.50 5.23 -2.58
N SER A 52 7.18 5.19 -2.48
CA SER A 52 6.29 6.25 -2.97
C SER A 52 4.96 6.23 -2.20
N TYR A 53 4.19 7.30 -2.34
CA TYR A 53 2.76 7.24 -2.04
C TYR A 53 2.12 6.22 -2.98
N PHE A 54 1.33 5.32 -2.40
CA PHE A 54 0.60 4.27 -3.11
C PHE A 54 -0.83 4.72 -3.41
N TYR A 55 -1.53 5.19 -2.37
CA TYR A 55 -2.86 5.77 -2.51
C TYR A 55 -2.98 6.95 -1.56
N LYS A 56 -3.17 8.13 -2.15
CA LYS A 56 -3.35 9.39 -1.46
C LYS A 56 -4.28 10.30 -2.28
N PRO A 57 -5.59 10.32 -1.98
CA PRO A 57 -6.56 11.08 -2.76
C PRO A 57 -6.40 12.61 -2.67
N HIS A 58 -5.92 13.11 -1.53
CA HIS A 58 -5.90 14.55 -1.22
C HIS A 58 -4.58 15.00 -0.59
N GLY A 59 -4.32 16.31 -0.66
CA GLY A 59 -3.16 16.95 -0.03
C GLY A 59 -1.83 16.72 -0.75
N ALA A 60 -0.73 17.07 -0.07
CA ALA A 60 0.62 16.98 -0.64
C ALA A 60 1.02 15.54 -0.94
N GLY A 61 1.50 15.28 -2.16
CA GLY A 61 1.84 13.95 -2.66
C GLY A 61 0.63 13.14 -3.14
N LYS A 62 -0.45 13.82 -3.55
CA LYS A 62 -1.64 13.21 -4.14
C LYS A 62 -1.28 12.28 -5.31
N THR A 63 -1.95 11.13 -5.37
CA THR A 63 -1.87 10.16 -6.46
C THR A 63 -3.03 10.40 -7.44
N SER A 64 -2.79 11.23 -8.47
CA SER A 64 -3.81 11.55 -9.49
C SER A 64 -4.18 10.33 -10.34
N GLY A 65 -5.47 10.20 -10.69
CA GLY A 65 -5.98 9.14 -11.55
C GLY A 65 -6.13 7.77 -10.89
N VAL A 66 -5.78 7.61 -9.61
CA VAL A 66 -5.93 6.34 -8.87
C VAL A 66 -7.27 6.32 -8.13
N THR A 67 -8.19 5.46 -8.56
CA THR A 67 -9.48 5.22 -7.88
C THR A 67 -9.29 4.33 -6.65
N ALA A 68 -10.30 4.28 -5.78
CA ALA A 68 -10.29 3.38 -4.62
C ALA A 68 -10.22 1.90 -5.04
N ASP A 69 -10.96 1.51 -6.07
CA ASP A 69 -11.00 0.11 -6.52
C ASP A 69 -9.67 -0.30 -7.18
N CYS A 70 -9.11 0.58 -8.02
CA CYS A 70 -7.79 0.37 -8.59
C CYS A 70 -6.72 0.25 -7.49
N ALA A 71 -6.78 1.09 -6.45
CA ALA A 71 -5.87 0.99 -5.32
C ALA A 71 -6.04 -0.31 -4.54
N LEU A 72 -7.27 -0.82 -4.39
CA LEU A 72 -7.56 -2.08 -3.72
C LEU A 72 -6.97 -3.28 -4.48
N GLU A 73 -7.23 -3.38 -5.79
CA GLU A 73 -6.72 -4.47 -6.63
C GLU A 73 -5.18 -4.51 -6.61
N LEU A 74 -4.54 -3.35 -6.72
CA LEU A 74 -3.09 -3.22 -6.65
C LEU A 74 -2.54 -3.54 -5.25
N LEU A 75 -3.29 -3.20 -4.19
CA LEU A 75 -2.92 -3.51 -2.81
C LEU A 75 -2.98 -5.02 -2.58
N GLN A 76 -4.07 -5.68 -2.97
CA GLN A 76 -4.23 -7.14 -2.87
C GLN A 76 -3.13 -7.87 -3.65
N THR A 77 -2.86 -7.43 -4.88
CA THR A 77 -1.77 -7.97 -5.70
C THR A 77 -0.41 -7.78 -5.02
N GLY A 78 -0.15 -6.60 -4.45
CA GLY A 78 1.09 -6.33 -3.74
C GLY A 78 1.24 -7.14 -2.46
N LEU A 79 0.16 -7.33 -1.69
CA LEU A 79 0.17 -8.12 -0.45
C LEU A 79 0.42 -9.62 -0.69
N ARG A 80 0.14 -10.13 -1.90
CA ARG A 80 0.56 -11.48 -2.33
C ARG A 80 2.04 -11.55 -2.72
N SER A 81 2.70 -10.42 -2.92
CA SER A 81 4.08 -10.36 -3.40
C SER A 81 5.08 -10.27 -2.26
N SER A 82 6.17 -11.04 -2.34
CA SER A 82 7.32 -10.91 -1.43
C SER A 82 8.23 -9.72 -1.76
N ASN A 83 7.90 -8.92 -2.78
CA ASN A 83 8.75 -7.83 -3.28
C ASN A 83 8.34 -6.44 -2.79
N CYS A 84 7.21 -6.31 -2.09
CA CYS A 84 6.81 -5.03 -1.53
C CYS A 84 6.23 -5.16 -0.12
N ALA A 85 6.22 -4.02 0.57
CA ALA A 85 5.59 -3.83 1.86
C ALA A 85 4.83 -2.50 1.82
N PHE A 86 3.82 -2.38 2.68
CA PHE A 86 2.96 -1.22 2.74
C PHE A 86 3.00 -0.59 4.12
N ILE A 87 2.81 0.73 4.17
CA ILE A 87 2.58 1.46 5.41
C ILE A 87 1.35 2.33 5.22
N TYR A 88 0.40 2.19 6.14
CA TYR A 88 -0.78 3.03 6.24
C TYR A 88 -0.56 4.08 7.34
N HIS A 89 -0.57 5.36 6.95
CA HIS A 89 -0.55 6.48 7.86
C HIS A 89 -1.98 6.99 8.09
N CYS A 90 -2.46 6.95 9.33
CA CYS A 90 -3.76 7.48 9.74
C CYS A 90 -3.68 8.06 11.17
N ASN A 91 -4.29 9.23 11.38
CA ASN A 91 -4.47 9.87 12.68
C ASN A 91 -3.22 9.82 13.60
N ASN A 92 -2.11 10.39 13.12
CA ASN A 92 -0.79 10.42 13.78
C ASN A 92 -0.24 9.04 14.15
N HIS A 93 -0.56 8.02 13.35
CA HIS A 93 -0.14 6.66 13.58
C HIS A 93 0.17 5.93 12.28
N TYR A 94 1.14 5.04 12.33
CA TYR A 94 1.55 4.22 11.20
C TYR A 94 1.31 2.74 11.54
N MET A 95 0.65 2.04 10.63
CA MET A 95 0.41 0.60 10.71
C MET A 95 0.81 -0.07 9.39
N CYS A 96 1.00 -1.38 9.40
CA CYS A 96 1.44 -2.13 8.23
C CYS A 96 0.28 -2.98 7.71
N PRO A 97 -0.30 -2.72 6.53
CA PRO A 97 -1.08 -3.72 5.82
C PRO A 97 -0.21 -4.96 5.56
N ILE A 98 -0.67 -6.12 6.02
CA ILE A 98 0.05 -7.41 5.98
C ILE A 98 -0.73 -8.53 5.27
N GLY A 99 -2.00 -8.31 4.98
CA GLY A 99 -2.85 -9.26 4.26
C GLY A 99 -4.21 -8.66 3.97
N TYR A 100 -5.09 -9.43 3.35
CA TYR A 100 -6.47 -9.05 3.12
C TYR A 100 -7.36 -10.30 3.08
N GLU A 101 -8.65 -10.09 3.29
CA GLU A 101 -9.70 -11.09 3.15
C GLU A 101 -10.81 -10.49 2.27
N VAL A 102 -11.34 -11.29 1.34
CA VAL A 102 -12.49 -10.90 0.52
C VAL A 102 -13.66 -11.77 0.94
N VAL A 103 -14.68 -11.16 1.55
CA VAL A 103 -15.85 -11.87 2.05
C VAL A 103 -17.10 -11.55 1.24
N PRO A 104 -18.04 -12.49 1.07
CA PRO A 104 -19.36 -12.21 0.52
C PRO A 104 -20.14 -11.26 1.45
N GLN A 105 -21.08 -10.49 0.88
CA GLN A 105 -21.93 -9.59 1.65
C GLN A 105 -22.90 -10.31 2.59
N SER A 106 -23.30 -11.54 2.25
CA SER A 106 -24.26 -12.35 3.00
C SER A 106 -23.82 -13.81 3.07
N ALA A 107 -24.38 -14.56 4.03
CA ALA A 107 -24.10 -16.00 4.15
C ALA A 107 -24.70 -16.76 2.96
N GLU A 108 -25.85 -16.32 2.44
CA GLU A 108 -26.52 -16.89 1.28
C GLU A 108 -25.62 -16.82 0.04
N HIS A 109 -24.89 -15.71 -0.14
CA HIS A 109 -23.94 -15.57 -1.26
C HIS A 109 -22.67 -16.40 -1.06
N ALA A 110 -22.31 -16.75 0.18
CA ALA A 110 -21.16 -17.61 0.44
C ALA A 110 -21.37 -19.06 -0.05
N TYR A 111 -22.63 -19.50 -0.09
CA TYR A 111 -23.02 -20.87 -0.47
C TYR A 111 -23.79 -20.92 -1.80
N SER A 112 -23.91 -19.80 -2.51
CA SER A 112 -24.58 -19.78 -3.81
C SER A 112 -23.73 -20.53 -4.84
N ASP A 113 -24.41 -21.23 -5.74
CA ASP A 113 -23.74 -21.99 -6.78
C ASP A 113 -23.01 -21.03 -7.73
N VAL A 114 -21.68 -21.10 -7.74
CA VAL A 114 -20.80 -20.27 -8.57
C VAL A 114 -21.10 -20.46 -10.07
N THR A 115 -21.73 -21.58 -10.45
CA THR A 115 -22.13 -21.88 -11.84
C THR A 115 -23.42 -21.18 -12.28
N SER A 116 -24.20 -20.61 -11.34
CA SER A 116 -25.48 -19.95 -11.65
C SER A 116 -25.34 -18.61 -12.39
N GLY A 117 -24.12 -18.06 -12.49
CA GLY A 117 -23.87 -16.77 -13.15
C GLY A 117 -24.47 -15.56 -12.42
N VAL A 118 -25.06 -15.76 -11.23
CA VAL A 118 -25.65 -14.72 -10.36
C VAL A 118 -24.61 -14.11 -9.40
N TYR A 119 -23.33 -14.48 -9.55
CA TYR A 119 -22.27 -13.98 -8.66
C TYR A 119 -21.88 -12.55 -9.07
N ASN A 120 -22.43 -11.55 -8.39
CA ASN A 120 -22.10 -10.15 -8.63
C ASN A 120 -20.82 -9.77 -7.87
N GLU A 121 -19.78 -9.34 -8.59
CA GLU A 121 -18.52 -8.91 -7.99
C GLU A 121 -18.68 -7.70 -7.06
N ASP A 122 -19.71 -6.88 -7.27
CA ASP A 122 -20.07 -5.71 -6.43
C ASP A 122 -20.53 -6.10 -5.02
N GLU A 123 -20.83 -7.37 -4.80
CA GLU A 123 -21.33 -7.89 -3.52
C GLU A 123 -20.22 -8.41 -2.60
N ARG A 124 -18.96 -8.06 -2.88
CA ARG A 124 -17.81 -8.44 -2.06
C ARG A 124 -17.37 -7.31 -1.14
N LYS A 125 -17.03 -7.66 0.09
CA LYS A 125 -16.39 -6.74 1.05
C LYS A 125 -14.95 -7.14 1.24
N SER A 126 -14.04 -6.19 1.02
CA SER A 126 -12.62 -6.40 1.29
C SER A 126 -12.24 -5.89 2.67
N TRP A 127 -11.56 -6.72 3.43
CA TRP A 127 -10.96 -6.40 4.71
C TRP A 127 -9.45 -6.42 4.58
N ILE A 128 -8.77 -5.40 5.12
CA ILE A 128 -7.32 -5.34 5.14
C ILE A 128 -6.85 -5.74 6.53
N LEU A 129 -6.01 -6.78 6.59
CA LEU A 129 -5.32 -7.19 7.80
C LEU A 129 -4.15 -6.24 8.02
N VAL A 130 -4.08 -5.64 9.20
CA VAL A 130 -3.04 -4.69 9.58
C VAL A 130 -2.30 -5.16 10.82
N GLY A 131 -0.97 -5.09 10.76
CA GLY A 131 -0.09 -5.14 11.93
C GLY A 131 0.02 -3.76 12.55
N ASP A 132 -0.31 -3.64 13.83
CA ASP A 132 -0.30 -2.39 14.59
C ASP A 132 0.66 -2.50 15.78
N THR A 133 1.62 -1.57 15.86
CA THR A 133 2.59 -1.50 16.97
C THR A 133 2.08 -0.71 18.18
N SER A 134 0.86 -0.17 18.11
CA SER A 134 0.26 0.60 19.17
C SER A 134 -0.15 -0.28 20.35
N LYS A 135 0.23 0.13 21.56
CA LYS A 135 -0.27 -0.47 22.82
C LYS A 135 -1.77 -0.28 23.05
N LYS A 136 -2.46 0.53 22.22
CA LYS A 136 -3.88 0.88 22.36
C LYS A 136 -4.81 0.07 21.46
N GLN A 137 -4.26 -0.78 20.58
CA GLN A 137 -5.00 -1.60 19.62
C GLN A 137 -4.46 -3.03 19.66
N PRO A 138 -5.22 -4.03 19.18
CA PRO A 138 -4.68 -5.37 18.97
C PRO A 138 -3.51 -5.34 17.98
N GLY A 139 -2.47 -6.14 18.25
CA GLY A 139 -1.25 -6.18 17.43
C GLY A 139 -1.50 -6.59 15.98
N ILE A 140 -2.55 -7.37 15.72
CA ILE A 140 -3.10 -7.63 14.39
C ILE A 140 -4.62 -7.46 14.47
N HIS A 141 -5.19 -6.74 13.51
CA HIS A 141 -6.64 -6.58 13.38
C HIS A 141 -7.03 -6.29 11.92
N CYS A 142 -8.33 -6.28 11.64
CA CYS A 142 -8.86 -6.05 10.29
C CYS A 142 -9.59 -4.71 10.20
N ILE A 143 -9.40 -4.01 9.08
CA ILE A 143 -10.10 -2.76 8.75
C ILE A 143 -10.81 -2.96 7.40
N PRO A 144 -12.12 -2.70 7.31
CA PRO A 144 -12.82 -2.70 6.02
C PRO A 144 -12.17 -1.69 5.06
N TRP A 145 -12.01 -2.06 3.79
CA TRP A 145 -11.44 -1.18 2.77
C TRP A 145 -12.19 0.16 2.67
N GLU A 146 -13.52 0.12 2.73
CA GLU A 146 -14.39 1.30 2.72
C GLU A 146 -14.05 2.30 3.85
N GLU A 147 -13.61 1.81 5.02
CA GLU A 147 -13.22 2.65 6.14
C GLU A 147 -11.85 3.30 5.95
N ILE A 148 -10.93 2.61 5.27
CA ILE A 148 -9.65 3.18 4.83
C ILE A 148 -9.90 4.24 3.76
N VAL A 149 -10.76 3.96 2.78
CA VAL A 149 -11.13 4.92 1.73
C VAL A 149 -11.78 6.17 2.33
N LYS A 150 -12.70 6.00 3.28
CA LYS A 150 -13.35 7.09 4.00
C LYS A 150 -12.33 7.94 4.76
N ASP A 151 -11.39 7.31 5.45
CA ASP A 151 -10.30 8.01 6.14
C ASP A 151 -9.45 8.84 5.19
N LEU A 152 -9.00 8.23 4.09
CA LEU A 152 -8.13 8.88 3.11
C LEU A 152 -8.84 9.99 2.30
N ASN A 153 -10.17 9.91 2.18
CA ASN A 153 -10.98 10.92 1.48
C ASN A 153 -11.55 12.01 2.38
N THR A 154 -11.55 11.83 3.71
CA THR A 154 -12.02 12.88 4.63
C THR A 154 -11.00 14.01 4.68
N GLN A 155 -11.40 15.21 4.24
CA GLN A 155 -10.53 16.38 4.20
C GLN A 155 -10.85 17.37 5.31
N MET A 156 -9.86 18.20 5.68
CA MET A 156 -10.08 19.31 6.61
C MET A 156 -11.25 20.20 6.14
N PRO A 157 -12.07 20.75 7.06
CA PRO A 157 -11.92 20.70 8.52
C PRO A 157 -12.50 19.43 9.15
N TYR A 158 -12.91 18.43 8.38
CA TYR A 158 -13.41 17.18 8.91
C TYR A 158 -12.27 16.18 9.16
N LEU A 159 -12.44 15.36 10.19
CA LEU A 159 -11.53 14.27 10.52
C LEU A 159 -12.34 13.00 10.73
N TYR A 160 -11.93 11.95 10.03
CA TYR A 160 -12.33 10.59 10.33
C TYR A 160 -11.17 9.87 11.00
N ASP A 161 -11.45 9.14 12.07
CA ASP A 161 -10.44 8.38 12.81
C ASP A 161 -10.71 6.89 12.63
N VAL A 162 -10.09 6.30 11.61
CA VAL A 162 -10.25 4.87 11.28
C VAL A 162 -9.92 3.94 12.46
N ARG A 163 -9.10 4.40 13.41
CA ARG A 163 -8.71 3.63 14.60
C ARG A 163 -9.81 3.65 15.67
N ARG A 164 -10.74 4.60 15.57
CA ARG A 164 -11.88 4.80 16.49
C ARG A 164 -13.14 5.09 15.69
N ARG A 165 -13.48 4.20 14.75
CA ARG A 165 -14.63 4.30 13.80
C ARG A 165 -15.94 4.72 14.47
N TYR A 166 -16.22 4.19 15.66
CA TYR A 166 -17.40 4.51 16.48
C TYR A 166 -17.57 6.00 16.80
N LYS A 167 -16.52 6.82 16.65
CA LYS A 167 -16.58 8.27 16.87
C LYS A 167 -17.14 9.05 15.67
N GLY A 168 -17.34 8.40 14.53
CA GLY A 168 -17.81 9.02 13.30
C GLY A 168 -16.87 10.11 12.78
N ILE A 169 -17.39 10.93 11.86
CA ILE A 169 -16.69 12.10 11.34
C ILE A 169 -16.85 13.26 12.31
N LYS A 170 -15.75 13.96 12.60
CA LYS A 170 -15.73 15.14 13.48
C LYS A 170 -15.31 16.37 12.72
N LYS A 171 -15.99 17.49 12.94
CA LYS A 171 -15.52 18.80 12.50
C LYS A 171 -14.49 19.33 13.51
N LEU A 172 -13.31 19.68 13.02
CA LEU A 172 -12.22 20.26 13.81
C LEU A 172 -12.38 21.78 13.87
N ASN A 173 -11.92 22.38 14.98
CA ASN A 173 -11.79 23.82 15.10
C ASN A 173 -10.45 24.25 14.47
N THR A 174 -10.46 24.48 13.16
CA THR A 174 -9.27 24.91 12.40
C THR A 174 -9.69 25.83 11.27
N SER A 175 -8.82 26.76 10.90
CA SER A 175 -8.95 27.59 9.71
C SER A 175 -8.48 26.90 8.43
N LYS A 176 -7.90 25.70 8.52
CA LYS A 176 -7.46 24.94 7.36
C LYS A 176 -8.67 24.29 6.68
N GLU A 177 -8.78 24.50 5.37
CA GLU A 177 -9.78 23.87 4.52
C GLU A 177 -9.08 22.99 3.47
N GLY A 178 -9.66 21.81 3.23
CA GLY A 178 -9.15 20.85 2.25
C GLY A 178 -7.87 20.12 2.66
N GLY A 179 -7.54 19.10 1.88
CA GLY A 179 -6.36 18.27 2.08
C GLY A 179 -6.49 17.21 3.17
N ASN A 180 -5.61 16.21 3.08
CA ASN A 180 -5.47 15.12 4.05
C ASN A 180 -3.99 14.69 4.10
N ILE A 181 -3.49 14.38 5.29
CA ILE A 181 -2.10 13.90 5.49
C ILE A 181 -2.01 12.37 5.53
N HIS A 182 -3.13 11.68 5.72
CA HIS A 182 -3.23 10.23 5.71
C HIS A 182 -2.92 9.70 4.31
N CYS A 183 -2.32 8.51 4.25
CA CYS A 183 -1.97 7.87 2.99
C CYS A 183 -1.62 6.40 3.17
N LEU A 184 -1.72 5.63 2.09
CA LEU A 184 -0.98 4.39 1.93
C LEU A 184 0.34 4.70 1.19
N MET A 185 1.43 4.11 1.68
CA MET A 185 2.75 4.12 1.07
C MET A 185 3.15 2.72 0.71
N ILE A 186 3.95 2.60 -0.35
CA ILE A 186 4.53 1.32 -0.79
C ILE A 186 6.04 1.42 -0.80
N PHE A 187 6.68 0.33 -0.37
CA PHE A 187 8.13 0.14 -0.32
C PHE A 187 8.43 -1.13 -1.10
N ARG A 188 9.25 -1.04 -2.14
CA ARG A 188 9.51 -2.14 -3.09
C ARG A 188 11.00 -2.46 -3.16
N LYS A 189 11.31 -3.75 -3.20
CA LYS A 189 12.60 -4.25 -3.66
C LYS A 189 12.74 -3.96 -5.15
N CYS A 190 13.90 -3.47 -5.57
CA CYS A 190 14.23 -3.35 -6.99
C CYS A 190 15.26 -4.42 -7.36
N SER A 191 14.94 -5.25 -8.36
CA SER A 191 15.94 -6.15 -8.93
C SER A 191 16.97 -5.32 -9.73
N THR A 192 18.24 -5.63 -9.56
CA THR A 192 19.30 -5.17 -10.48
C THR A 192 19.41 -6.13 -11.64
N ARG A 193 18.54 -5.96 -12.64
CA ARG A 193 18.78 -6.29 -14.05
C ARG A 193 17.87 -5.40 -14.89
N CYS A 194 18.50 -4.49 -15.63
CA CYS A 194 18.00 -3.51 -16.61
C CYS A 194 16.70 -2.74 -16.33
N SER A 195 16.76 -1.45 -16.67
CA SER A 195 15.64 -0.66 -17.18
C SER A 195 14.56 -1.52 -17.85
N ASP A 196 13.30 -1.43 -17.42
CA ASP A 196 12.12 -1.32 -18.31
C ASP A 196 10.75 -1.43 -17.62
N VAL A 197 10.63 -1.92 -16.38
CA VAL A 197 9.30 -2.05 -15.74
C VAL A 197 8.75 -0.71 -15.20
N ALA A 198 9.59 0.31 -15.05
CA ALA A 198 9.15 1.64 -14.60
C ALA A 198 8.56 2.52 -15.72
N LYS A 199 8.62 2.07 -16.99
CA LYS A 199 7.98 2.76 -18.11
C LYS A 199 6.55 2.29 -18.40
N GLN A 200 6.09 1.19 -17.82
CA GLN A 200 4.78 0.59 -18.13
C GLN A 200 3.64 0.91 -17.16
N VAL A 201 3.91 1.54 -16.00
CA VAL A 201 2.83 1.75 -15.00
C VAL A 201 2.50 3.22 -14.75
N LEU A 202 3.38 4.17 -15.06
CA LEU A 202 3.10 5.61 -14.89
C LEU A 202 3.91 6.43 -15.90
N GLN A 203 3.31 6.77 -17.05
CA GLN A 203 3.65 7.99 -17.77
C GLN A 203 2.43 8.92 -17.78
N PRO A 204 2.62 10.24 -17.59
CA PRO A 204 1.53 11.20 -17.70
C PRO A 204 1.07 11.29 -19.16
N ILE A 205 -0.24 11.23 -19.39
CA ILE A 205 -0.86 11.57 -20.66
C ILE A 205 -0.51 13.04 -20.94
N GLN A 206 0.32 13.28 -21.95
CA GLN A 206 0.45 14.60 -22.55
C GLN A 206 -0.65 14.75 -23.59
N ASP A 207 -1.47 15.78 -23.44
CA ASP A 207 -2.45 16.22 -24.41
C ASP A 207 -1.79 16.51 -25.77
N SER A 208 -2.29 15.82 -26.80
CA SER A 208 -2.30 16.33 -28.16
C SER A 208 -3.50 15.71 -28.86
N GLY A 209 -4.50 16.56 -29.15
CA GLY A 209 -5.79 16.12 -29.69
C GLY A 209 -5.71 15.48 -31.06
N SER A 210 -6.61 14.54 -31.31
CA SER A 210 -7.43 14.39 -32.52
C SER A 210 -8.22 13.07 -32.40
N ASN A 211 -9.46 13.10 -32.90
CA ASN A 211 -10.40 11.98 -32.92
C ASN A 211 -9.78 10.68 -33.46
N ILE A 212 -10.21 9.53 -32.95
CA ILE A 212 -10.90 8.44 -33.68
C ILE A 212 -10.88 7.13 -32.84
N ASP A 213 -12.06 6.53 -32.76
CA ASP A 213 -12.46 5.13 -32.52
C ASP A 213 -12.43 4.46 -31.13
N ASP A 214 -13.66 4.16 -30.69
CA ASP A 214 -14.05 3.12 -29.75
C ASP A 214 -13.60 1.73 -30.23
N ASN A 215 -12.57 1.18 -29.58
CA ASN A 215 -12.40 -0.23 -29.19
C ASN A 215 -10.94 -0.45 -28.79
N ILE A 216 -10.71 -0.98 -27.58
CA ILE A 216 -9.64 -1.90 -27.15
C ILE A 216 -9.45 -1.72 -25.63
N LEU A 217 -10.19 -2.50 -24.86
CA LEU A 217 -9.80 -2.92 -23.51
C LEU A 217 -9.88 -4.44 -23.47
N LYS A 218 -8.78 -5.09 -23.88
CA LYS A 218 -8.47 -6.48 -23.52
C LYS A 218 -7.02 -6.50 -23.08
N VAL A 219 -6.78 -6.44 -21.77
CA VAL A 219 -5.49 -6.79 -21.19
C VAL A 219 -5.47 -8.31 -21.04
N ASN A 220 -4.62 -8.96 -21.83
CA ASN A 220 -4.37 -10.39 -21.78
C ASN A 220 -3.59 -10.74 -20.51
N PHE A 221 -4.24 -11.40 -19.56
CA PHE A 221 -3.58 -12.11 -18.47
C PHE A 221 -3.31 -13.53 -18.93
N ASN A 222 -2.10 -13.79 -19.44
CA ASN A 222 -1.47 -15.12 -19.48
C ASN A 222 -0.08 -15.03 -20.14
N SER A 223 0.97 -14.84 -19.35
CA SER A 223 2.34 -15.25 -19.70
C SER A 223 3.30 -15.09 -18.51
N VAL A 224 3.19 -15.99 -17.54
CA VAL A 224 4.37 -16.44 -16.78
C VAL A 224 4.25 -17.95 -16.68
N GLN A 225 4.74 -18.62 -17.74
CA GLN A 225 5.02 -20.05 -17.68
C GLN A 225 6.38 -20.22 -17.00
N GLU A 226 6.43 -21.16 -16.08
CA GLU A 226 7.61 -21.55 -15.29
C GLU A 226 8.72 -22.09 -16.19
N ASP A 227 9.89 -21.46 -16.18
CA ASP A 227 11.12 -22.07 -16.69
C ASP A 227 11.75 -22.91 -15.56
N THR A 228 11.42 -24.20 -15.55
CA THR A 228 12.19 -25.24 -14.85
C THR A 228 12.95 -26.07 -15.88
N THR A 229 14.25 -25.84 -16.02
CA THR A 229 15.19 -26.88 -16.51
C THR A 229 16.52 -26.72 -15.79
N THR A 230 16.76 -27.63 -14.85
CA THR A 230 18.07 -27.95 -14.30
C THR A 230 18.78 -28.86 -15.30
N GLU A 231 19.96 -28.45 -15.75
CA GLU A 231 20.86 -29.29 -16.54
C GLU A 231 21.29 -30.51 -15.72
N LEU A 232 20.99 -31.71 -16.21
CA LEU A 232 21.69 -32.93 -15.84
C LEU A 232 22.63 -33.27 -17.00
N ILE A 233 23.92 -33.20 -16.69
CA ILE A 233 25.02 -33.72 -17.47
C ILE A 233 25.00 -35.24 -17.29
N ASP A 234 24.86 -35.97 -18.38
CA ASP A 234 25.54 -37.25 -18.62
C ASP A 234 25.19 -37.71 -20.04
N LEU A 235 26.21 -38.01 -20.85
CA LEU A 235 26.19 -39.10 -21.83
C LEU A 235 27.63 -39.31 -22.35
N ASP A 236 28.20 -40.43 -21.92
CA ASP A 236 29.27 -41.14 -22.60
C ASP A 236 28.81 -41.60 -24.01
N ILE A 237 29.81 -41.66 -24.90
CA ILE A 237 29.84 -42.10 -26.33
C ILE A 237 29.67 -40.99 -27.36
#